data_AF-A0A2N2FQD6-F1
#
_entry.id   AF-A0A2N2FQD6-F1
#
_cell.length_a   1.000
_cell.length_b   1.000
_cell.length_c   1.000
_cell.angle_alpha   90.00
_cell.angle_beta   90.00
_cell.angle_gamma   90.00
#
_symmetry.space_group_name_H-M   'P 1'
#
loop_
_entity.id
_entity.type
_entity.pdbx_description
1 polymer ?
#
loop_
_entity_poly.entity_id
_entity_poly.type
_entity_poly.pdbx_seq_one_letter_code
_entity_poly.pdbx_strand_id
1 'polypeptide(L)'
;GTLVAGLLWYPVNTISSSNTPTSTPVRTDIVLYQQQTLEMGSLLFNQIHKFPRDIYGRASFGYLEEQYAGVDWEVAKPLFDGRFFIGLSGSVVKKREPNNISGLKKDDWKDHYATGFFNIRLNIPEAEINVDLKNGQFLAGDRGTVITVSKNFNGIILSAWYSITDTSVFNDPVNMGYHDKGIALSIPLRAFLGKDSKTSYKTSVAPWTRDVAQDIGHFSNLFDFIGRNARVYTDKDKGMIQ
;
A
#
# COMPACT_ATOMS: atom_id res chain seq x y z
N GLY A 1 19.10 -8.52 -0.60
CA GLY A 1 18.06 -8.14 0.36
C GLY A 1 18.33 -6.76 0.86
N THR A 2 17.27 -6.07 1.27
CA THR A 2 17.33 -4.74 1.85
C THR A 2 16.78 -4.82 3.26
N LEU A 3 17.58 -4.44 4.25
CA LEU A 3 17.10 -4.21 5.61
C LEU A 3 16.62 -2.76 5.70
N VAL A 4 15.41 -2.56 6.21
CA VAL A 4 14.77 -1.26 6.35
C VAL A 4 14.44 -1.04 7.82
N ALA A 5 14.88 0.09 8.35
CA ALA A 5 14.48 0.58 9.66
C ALA A 5 14.02 2.04 9.50
N GLY A 6 12.81 2.33 9.97
CA GLY A 6 12.21 3.66 9.98
C GLY A 6 11.63 3.95 11.36
N LEU A 7 12.05 5.05 11.96
CA LEU A 7 11.49 5.61 13.19
C LEU A 7 10.57 6.77 12.83
N LEU A 8 9.40 6.84 13.46
CA LEU A 8 8.46 7.96 13.36
C LEU A 8 8.61 8.80 14.63
N TRP A 9 8.82 10.10 14.44
CA TRP A 9 8.97 11.06 15.52
C TRP A 9 8.02 12.23 15.28
N TYR A 10 7.14 12.48 16.24
CA TYR A 10 6.13 13.54 16.21
C TYR A 10 6.43 14.57 17.30
N PRO A 11 7.36 15.53 17.07
CA PRO A 11 7.84 16.46 18.10
C PRO A 11 6.79 17.47 18.57
N VAL A 12 5.80 17.77 17.72
CA VAL A 12 4.62 18.58 18.05
C VAL A 12 3.41 17.73 17.70
N ASN A 13 2.69 17.23 18.70
CA ASN A 13 1.59 16.32 18.49
C ASN A 13 0.26 16.92 18.97
N THR A 14 -0.44 17.56 18.03
CA THR A 14 -1.79 18.11 18.23
C THR A 14 -2.85 17.30 17.47
N ILE A 15 -2.52 16.06 17.09
CA ILE A 15 -3.38 15.21 16.27
C ILE A 15 -4.60 14.81 17.10
N SER A 16 -5.77 15.27 16.65
CA SER A 16 -7.06 14.83 17.14
C SER A 16 -7.92 14.42 15.95
N SER A 17 -8.80 13.45 16.17
CA SER A 17 -9.73 12.96 15.16
C SER A 17 -11.12 12.97 15.74
N SER A 18 -12.09 13.46 14.97
CA SER A 18 -13.52 13.30 15.28
C SER A 18 -14.02 11.88 14.95
N ASN A 19 -13.21 11.09 14.23
CA ASN A 19 -13.52 9.72 13.90
C ASN A 19 -13.08 8.82 15.06
N THR A 20 -14.05 8.36 15.84
CA THR A 20 -13.83 7.39 16.91
C THR A 20 -13.49 6.02 16.31
N PRO A 21 -12.50 5.28 16.85
CA PRO A 21 -12.23 3.91 16.43
C PRO A 21 -13.52 3.07 16.48
N THR A 22 -13.71 2.22 15.47
CA THR A 22 -14.85 1.29 15.45
C THR A 22 -14.66 0.19 16.50
N SER A 23 -15.70 -0.63 16.74
CA SER A 23 -15.63 -1.73 17.72
C SER A 23 -14.62 -2.81 17.32
N THR A 24 -14.37 -2.98 16.02
CA THR A 24 -13.39 -3.92 15.46
C THR A 24 -12.46 -3.18 14.50
N PRO A 25 -11.58 -2.30 15.01
CA PRO A 25 -10.83 -1.39 14.16
C PRO A 25 -9.72 -2.15 13.44
N VAL A 26 -9.55 -1.86 12.15
CA VAL A 26 -8.47 -2.36 11.30
C VAL A 26 -7.52 -1.22 10.98
N ARG A 27 -8.05 -0.05 10.63
CA ARG A 27 -7.31 1.18 10.35
C ARG A 27 -7.81 2.38 11.16
N THR A 28 -9.07 2.37 11.60
CA THR A 28 -9.65 3.53 12.30
C THR A 28 -8.98 3.88 13.63
N ASP A 29 -8.27 2.94 14.23
CA ASP A 29 -7.46 3.16 15.45
C ASP A 29 -6.06 3.74 15.18
N ILE A 30 -5.75 4.14 13.94
CA ILE A 30 -4.45 4.71 13.57
C ILE A 30 -4.06 5.93 14.42
N VAL A 31 -5.05 6.68 14.88
CA VAL A 31 -4.86 7.86 15.72
C VAL A 31 -4.14 7.53 17.02
N LEU A 32 -4.33 6.32 17.59
CA LEU A 32 -3.67 5.89 18.82
C LEU A 32 -2.15 5.71 18.66
N TYR A 33 -1.72 5.35 17.45
CA TYR A 33 -0.31 5.21 17.08
C TYR A 33 0.28 6.61 16.85
N GLN A 34 -0.41 7.43 16.05
CA GLN A 34 0.03 8.79 15.73
C GLN A 34 0.06 9.75 16.93
N GLN A 35 -0.66 9.45 18.02
CA GLN A 35 -0.60 10.22 19.27
C GLN A 35 0.71 10.03 20.05
N GLN A 36 1.52 9.01 19.73
CA GLN A 36 2.80 8.80 20.38
C GLN A 36 3.83 9.82 19.91
N THR A 37 4.73 10.25 20.81
CA THR A 37 5.85 11.13 20.43
C THR A 37 6.90 10.39 19.62
N LEU A 38 7.17 9.12 19.95
CA LEU A 38 8.17 8.28 19.30
C LEU A 38 7.59 6.89 19.07
N GLU A 39 7.64 6.42 17.82
CA GLU A 39 7.16 5.11 17.44
C GLU A 39 8.07 4.47 16.38
N MET A 40 8.19 3.14 16.38
CA MET A 40 8.87 2.43 15.31
C MET A 40 7.94 2.31 14.09
N GLY A 41 8.17 3.11 13.06
CA GLY A 41 7.36 3.07 11.83
C GLY A 41 7.50 1.75 11.07
N SER A 42 8.73 1.28 10.85
CA SER A 42 8.97 -0.03 10.24
C SER A 42 10.33 -0.59 10.62
N LEU A 43 10.42 -1.91 10.74
CA LEU A 43 11.66 -2.67 10.89
C LEU A 43 11.47 -4.00 10.18
N LEU A 44 11.84 -4.04 8.91
CA LEU A 44 11.55 -5.17 8.05
C LEU A 44 12.76 -5.55 7.19
N PHE A 45 12.83 -6.82 6.88
CA PHE A 45 13.68 -7.32 5.80
C PHE A 45 12.84 -7.48 4.54
N ASN A 46 13.34 -6.98 3.41
CA ASN A 46 12.69 -7.09 2.10
C ASN A 46 13.64 -7.70 1.07
N GLN A 47 13.15 -8.66 0.29
CA GLN A 47 13.89 -9.31 -0.78
C GLN A 47 13.03 -9.36 -2.03
N ILE A 48 13.58 -8.84 -3.13
CA ILE A 48 13.03 -9.01 -4.48
C ILE A 48 13.97 -9.91 -5.27
N HIS A 49 13.42 -10.82 -6.06
CA HIS A 49 14.17 -11.71 -6.94
C HIS A 49 13.48 -11.84 -8.30
N LYS A 50 14.29 -11.87 -9.36
CA LYS A 50 13.82 -12.15 -10.73
C LYS A 50 14.16 -13.59 -11.09
N PHE A 51 13.13 -14.40 -11.26
CA PHE A 51 13.21 -15.79 -11.70
C PHE A 51 13.22 -15.89 -13.24
N PRO A 52 13.55 -17.06 -13.81
CA PRO A 52 13.44 -17.29 -15.25
C PRO A 52 12.03 -17.01 -15.80
N ARG A 53 11.93 -16.70 -17.10
CA ARG A 53 10.67 -16.38 -17.80
C ARG A 53 9.98 -15.09 -17.32
N ASP A 54 10.79 -14.13 -16.86
CA ASP A 54 10.35 -12.81 -16.38
C ASP A 54 9.34 -12.86 -15.23
N ILE A 55 9.44 -13.88 -14.38
CA ILE A 55 8.65 -13.93 -13.14
C ILE A 55 9.44 -13.21 -12.05
N TYR A 56 8.78 -12.31 -11.33
CA TYR A 56 9.37 -11.58 -10.22
C TYR A 56 8.68 -12.03 -8.93
N GLY A 57 9.45 -12.16 -7.86
CA GLY A 57 8.92 -12.41 -6.52
C GLY A 57 9.45 -11.38 -5.53
N ARG A 58 8.61 -11.04 -4.56
CA ARG A 58 8.93 -10.23 -3.39
C ARG A 58 8.52 -10.97 -2.14
N ALA A 59 9.36 -10.94 -1.13
CA ALA A 59 9.03 -11.36 0.22
C ALA A 59 9.52 -10.32 1.22
N SER A 60 8.72 -10.03 2.23
CA SER A 60 9.03 -9.10 3.32
C SER A 60 8.56 -9.68 4.65
N PHE A 61 9.33 -9.46 5.71
CA PHE A 61 8.91 -9.86 7.06
C PHE A 61 9.48 -8.94 8.14
N GLY A 62 8.80 -8.90 9.29
CA GLY A 62 9.14 -8.08 10.44
C GLY A 62 8.03 -7.10 10.78
N TYR A 63 8.39 -5.91 11.26
CA TYR A 63 7.47 -4.80 11.49
C TYR A 63 7.27 -4.07 10.16
N LEU A 64 6.23 -4.46 9.43
CA LEU A 64 5.98 -4.03 8.07
C LEU A 64 5.57 -2.55 8.02
N GLU A 65 4.76 -2.13 8.99
CA GLU A 65 4.28 -0.75 9.16
C GLU A 65 3.93 -0.48 10.63
N GLU A 66 3.51 0.75 10.95
CA GLU A 66 3.21 1.20 12.33
C GLU A 66 2.14 0.35 13.02
N GLN A 67 1.11 -0.10 12.29
CA GLN A 67 0.00 -0.89 12.87
C GLN A 67 0.19 -2.41 12.78
N TYR A 68 1.02 -2.91 11.86
CA TYR A 68 1.09 -4.34 11.54
C TYR A 68 2.51 -4.88 11.42
N ALA A 69 2.72 -6.06 12.00
CA ALA A 69 3.95 -6.84 11.86
C ALA A 69 3.59 -8.26 11.37
N GLY A 70 4.45 -8.87 10.56
CA GLY A 70 4.21 -10.20 10.03
C GLY A 70 5.00 -10.48 8.77
N VAL A 71 4.38 -11.21 7.84
CA VAL A 71 4.98 -11.63 6.56
C VAL A 71 4.10 -11.15 5.42
N ASP A 72 4.73 -10.71 4.35
CA ASP A 72 4.08 -10.17 3.15
C ASP A 72 4.83 -10.68 1.91
N TRP A 73 4.09 -11.09 0.88
CA TRP A 73 4.68 -11.65 -0.33
C TRP A 73 3.90 -11.25 -1.58
N GLU A 74 4.62 -11.17 -2.70
CA GLU A 74 4.05 -10.89 -4.01
C GLU A 74 4.78 -11.70 -5.07
N VAL A 75 4.06 -12.18 -6.07
CA VAL A 75 4.62 -12.77 -7.28
C VAL A 75 3.93 -12.12 -8.46
N ALA A 76 4.70 -11.65 -9.43
CA ALA A 76 4.18 -10.91 -10.57
C ALA A 76 4.91 -11.29 -11.85
N LYS A 77 4.21 -11.15 -12.97
CA LYS A 77 4.76 -11.35 -14.30
C LYS A 77 4.28 -10.23 -15.25
N PRO A 78 5.19 -9.55 -15.96
CA PRO A 78 4.84 -8.70 -17.06
C PRO A 78 4.48 -9.52 -18.31
N LEU A 79 3.43 -9.08 -19.00
CA LEU A 79 2.95 -9.63 -20.26
C LEU A 79 2.94 -8.53 -21.33
N PHE A 80 3.03 -8.92 -22.60
CA PHE A 80 3.00 -8.01 -23.76
C PHE A 80 3.98 -6.84 -23.60
N ASP A 81 5.27 -7.15 -23.39
CA ASP A 81 6.36 -6.19 -23.16
C ASP A 81 6.12 -5.20 -22.00
N GLY A 82 5.20 -5.55 -21.10
CA GLY A 82 4.85 -4.77 -19.93
C GLY A 82 3.60 -3.91 -20.09
N ARG A 83 2.79 -4.10 -21.14
CA ARG A 83 1.45 -3.52 -21.25
C ARG A 83 0.54 -3.98 -20.10
N PHE A 84 0.68 -5.25 -19.70
CA PHE A 84 -0.06 -5.81 -18.58
C PHE A 84 0.90 -6.39 -17.53
N PHE A 85 0.63 -6.13 -16.26
CA PHE A 85 1.21 -6.89 -15.16
C PHE A 85 0.11 -7.71 -14.51
N ILE A 86 0.40 -8.99 -14.26
CA ILE A 86 -0.48 -9.87 -13.49
C ILE A 86 0.30 -10.38 -12.29
N GLY A 87 -0.38 -10.56 -11.16
CA GLY A 87 0.28 -11.02 -9.97
C GLY A 87 -0.66 -11.54 -8.90
N LEU A 88 -0.07 -12.26 -7.96
CA LEU A 88 -0.69 -12.71 -6.73
C LEU A 88 0.05 -12.06 -5.57
N SER A 89 -0.68 -11.64 -4.55
CA SER A 89 -0.09 -11.16 -3.31
C SER A 89 -0.86 -11.66 -2.10
N GLY A 90 -0.21 -11.65 -0.95
CA GLY A 90 -0.86 -11.96 0.31
C GLY A 90 0.01 -11.60 1.48
N SER A 91 -0.64 -11.37 2.61
CA SER A 91 0.04 -11.00 3.85
C SER A 91 -0.63 -11.72 5.02
N VAL A 92 0.18 -12.16 5.98
CA VAL A 92 -0.27 -12.69 7.26
C VAL A 92 0.39 -11.86 8.34
N VAL A 93 -0.43 -11.08 9.05
CA VAL A 93 0.04 -10.05 9.97
C VAL A 93 -0.69 -10.10 11.30
N LYS A 94 -0.01 -9.61 12.33
CA LYS A 94 -0.55 -9.38 13.66
C LYS A 94 -0.50 -7.89 13.95
N LYS A 95 -1.56 -7.41 14.59
CA LYS A 95 -1.66 -6.00 14.95
C LYS A 95 -0.65 -5.65 16.04
N ARG A 96 -0.09 -4.45 15.98
CA ARG A 96 0.91 -3.94 16.92
C ARG A 96 0.24 -3.24 18.10
N GLU A 97 0.99 -3.08 19.19
CA GLU A 97 0.54 -2.33 20.37
C GLU A 97 0.91 -0.84 20.20
N PRO A 98 -0.04 0.11 20.21
CA PRO A 98 0.25 1.53 20.02
C PRO A 98 1.25 2.11 21.04
N ASN A 99 1.20 1.65 22.30
CA ASN A 99 2.03 2.16 23.39
C ASN A 99 3.35 1.40 23.57
N ASN A 100 3.70 0.49 22.65
CA ASN A 100 4.91 -0.32 22.78
C ASN A 100 5.65 -0.41 21.44
N ILE A 101 6.87 0.13 21.42
CA ILE A 101 7.73 0.22 20.25
C ILE A 101 7.84 -1.11 19.49
N SER A 102 7.91 -2.25 20.19
CA SER A 102 8.01 -3.58 19.59
C SER A 102 6.87 -4.53 19.99
N GLY A 103 5.81 -4.02 20.61
CA GLY A 103 4.71 -4.87 21.12
C GLY A 103 3.79 -5.39 20.01
N LEU A 104 3.31 -6.62 20.19
CA LEU A 104 2.21 -7.19 19.39
C LEU A 104 0.96 -7.28 20.26
N LYS A 105 -0.17 -6.93 19.69
CA LYS A 105 -1.45 -6.89 20.39
C LYS A 105 -1.89 -8.29 20.78
N LYS A 106 -2.16 -8.50 22.08
CA LYS A 106 -2.57 -9.82 22.59
C LYS A 106 -4.08 -10.01 22.56
N ASP A 107 -4.81 -8.95 22.90
CA ASP A 107 -6.26 -8.94 23.01
C ASP A 107 -6.85 -8.05 21.91
N ASP A 108 -6.85 -8.57 20.69
CA ASP A 108 -7.54 -7.95 19.55
C ASP A 108 -8.70 -8.85 19.10
N TRP A 109 -9.65 -8.29 18.35
CA TRP A 109 -10.80 -9.07 17.87
C TRP A 109 -10.41 -10.21 16.91
N LYS A 110 -9.22 -10.11 16.31
CA LYS A 110 -8.53 -11.16 15.54
C LYS A 110 -7.10 -11.31 16.03
N ASP A 111 -6.68 -12.55 16.28
CA ASP A 111 -5.29 -12.85 16.64
C ASP A 111 -4.33 -12.61 15.46
N HIS A 112 -4.77 -12.90 14.24
CA HIS A 112 -4.05 -12.66 13.00
C HIS A 112 -5.00 -12.18 11.89
N TYR A 113 -4.46 -11.35 11.00
CA TYR A 113 -5.12 -10.83 9.82
C TYR A 113 -4.45 -11.45 8.58
N ALA A 114 -5.27 -11.89 7.64
CA ALA A 114 -4.81 -12.51 6.41
C ALA A 114 -5.45 -11.82 5.20
N THR A 115 -4.60 -11.36 4.29
CA THR A 115 -4.99 -10.79 3.00
C THR A 115 -4.52 -11.69 1.87
N GLY A 116 -5.22 -11.61 0.75
CA GLY A 116 -4.87 -12.38 -0.44
C GLY A 116 -5.53 -11.76 -1.66
N PHE A 117 -4.74 -11.46 -2.68
CA PHE A 117 -5.20 -10.72 -3.85
C PHE A 117 -4.68 -11.31 -5.15
N PHE A 118 -5.54 -11.24 -6.16
CA PHE A 118 -5.18 -11.28 -7.56
C PHE A 118 -5.13 -9.85 -8.10
N ASN A 119 -3.96 -9.45 -8.60
CA ASN A 119 -3.68 -8.09 -9.03
C ASN A 119 -3.45 -8.06 -10.54
N ILE A 120 -4.03 -7.06 -11.19
CA ILE A 120 -3.79 -6.75 -12.60
C ILE A 120 -3.47 -5.26 -12.72
N ARG A 121 -2.45 -4.90 -13.51
CA ARG A 121 -2.22 -3.53 -13.96
C ARG A 121 -2.22 -3.47 -15.48
N LEU A 122 -2.99 -2.54 -16.02
CA LEU A 122 -2.89 -2.09 -17.40
C LEU A 122 -2.06 -0.80 -17.44
N ASN A 123 -0.96 -0.83 -18.17
CA ASN A 123 -0.12 0.34 -18.43
C ASN A 123 -0.51 0.94 -19.79
N ILE A 124 -0.77 2.25 -19.81
CA ILE A 124 -1.07 3.05 -21.02
C ILE A 124 -0.01 4.16 -21.12
N PRO A 125 1.20 3.85 -21.62
CA PRO A 125 2.33 4.78 -21.61
C PRO A 125 2.10 6.05 -22.44
N GLU A 126 1.28 5.96 -23.49
CA GLU A 126 0.94 7.07 -24.38
C GLU A 126 0.22 8.20 -23.63
N ALA A 127 -0.58 7.83 -22.61
CA ALA A 127 -1.30 8.78 -21.77
C ALA A 127 -0.67 8.98 -20.38
N GLU A 128 0.41 8.24 -20.08
CA GLU A 128 1.02 8.14 -18.74
C GLU A 128 0.04 7.69 -17.66
N ILE A 129 -0.89 6.81 -18.03
CA ILE A 129 -1.96 6.30 -17.17
C ILE A 129 -1.73 4.82 -16.86
N ASN A 130 -1.96 4.45 -15.60
CA ASN A 130 -2.03 3.08 -15.15
C ASN A 130 -3.41 2.81 -14.54
N VAL A 131 -3.96 1.64 -14.81
CA VAL A 131 -5.19 1.15 -14.20
C VAL A 131 -4.89 -0.14 -13.47
N ASP A 132 -5.02 -0.11 -12.15
CA ASP A 132 -4.81 -1.23 -11.24
C ASP A 132 -6.14 -1.81 -10.78
N LEU A 133 -6.22 -3.13 -10.79
CA LEU A 133 -7.31 -3.92 -10.25
C LEU A 133 -6.73 -4.84 -9.17
N LYS A 134 -7.18 -4.67 -7.93
CA LYS A 134 -6.85 -5.54 -6.81
C LYS A 134 -8.12 -6.26 -6.38
N ASN A 135 -8.20 -7.56 -6.61
CA ASN A 135 -9.38 -8.37 -6.25
C ASN A 135 -8.99 -9.45 -5.24
N GLY A 136 -9.74 -9.55 -4.13
CA GLY A 136 -9.46 -10.56 -3.11
C GLY A 136 -10.02 -10.22 -1.74
N GLN A 137 -9.32 -10.66 -0.70
CA GLN A 137 -9.71 -10.49 0.70
C GLN A 137 -8.83 -9.45 1.40
N PHE A 138 -9.49 -8.48 2.04
CA PHE A 138 -8.87 -7.40 2.79
C PHE A 138 -8.72 -7.75 4.27
N LEU A 139 -8.05 -6.88 5.04
CA LEU A 139 -7.69 -7.13 6.43
C LEU A 139 -8.91 -7.44 7.32
N ALA A 140 -10.01 -6.69 7.17
CA ALA A 140 -11.23 -6.94 7.93
C ALA A 140 -11.90 -8.28 7.56
N GLY A 141 -11.47 -8.92 6.46
CA GLY A 141 -12.06 -10.15 5.92
C GLY A 141 -13.12 -9.88 4.87
N ASP A 142 -13.44 -8.61 4.60
CA ASP A 142 -14.29 -8.23 3.48
C ASP A 142 -13.62 -8.62 2.16
N ARG A 143 -14.44 -9.08 1.22
CA ARG A 143 -13.99 -9.57 -0.09
C ARG A 143 -14.53 -8.69 -1.18
N GLY A 144 -13.68 -8.37 -2.14
CA GLY A 144 -14.10 -7.61 -3.30
C GLY A 144 -12.93 -7.03 -4.06
N THR A 145 -13.13 -5.83 -4.58
CA THR A 145 -12.25 -5.24 -5.58
C THR A 145 -11.96 -3.78 -5.28
N VAL A 146 -10.70 -3.38 -5.42
CA VAL A 146 -10.28 -1.99 -5.49
C VAL A 146 -9.78 -1.71 -6.89
N ILE A 147 -10.33 -0.66 -7.51
CA ILE A 147 -9.84 -0.11 -8.77
C ILE A 147 -9.07 1.15 -8.44
N THR A 148 -7.86 1.27 -8.96
CA THR A 148 -7.05 2.49 -8.85
C THR A 148 -6.65 2.98 -10.22
N VAL A 149 -6.90 4.24 -10.52
CA VAL A 149 -6.40 4.90 -11.73
C VAL A 149 -5.33 5.88 -11.31
N SER A 150 -4.16 5.78 -11.93
CA SER A 150 -3.01 6.65 -11.64
C SER A 150 -2.55 7.34 -12.91
N LYS A 151 -2.24 8.63 -12.82
CA LYS A 151 -1.62 9.40 -13.88
C LYS A 151 -0.30 9.98 -13.42
N ASN A 152 0.74 9.76 -14.20
CA ASN A 152 2.05 10.35 -13.99
C ASN A 152 2.14 11.68 -14.74
N PHE A 153 2.77 12.66 -14.10
CA PHE A 153 3.08 13.98 -14.63
C PHE A 153 4.52 14.29 -14.26
N ASN A 154 5.47 13.96 -15.14
CA ASN A 154 6.90 14.23 -14.93
C ASN A 154 7.46 13.69 -13.60
N GLY A 155 6.95 12.54 -13.14
CA GLY A 155 7.32 11.88 -11.90
C GLY A 155 6.40 12.18 -10.71
N ILE A 156 5.51 13.16 -10.81
CA ILE A 156 4.41 13.34 -9.85
C ILE A 156 3.28 12.39 -10.23
N ILE A 157 2.82 11.57 -9.29
CA ILE A 157 1.75 10.61 -9.55
C ILE A 157 0.50 11.06 -8.80
N LEU A 158 -0.58 11.28 -9.55
CA LEU A 158 -1.92 11.49 -9.01
C LEU A 158 -2.71 10.19 -9.19
N SER A 159 -3.30 9.68 -8.11
CA SER A 159 -4.09 8.46 -8.11
C SER A 159 -5.47 8.71 -7.54
N ALA A 160 -6.47 8.01 -8.05
CA ALA A 160 -7.80 7.93 -7.48
C ALA A 160 -8.21 6.45 -7.38
N TRP A 161 -8.86 6.08 -6.27
CA TRP A 161 -9.32 4.71 -6.08
C TRP A 161 -10.78 4.66 -5.66
N TYR A 162 -11.39 3.50 -5.92
CA TYR A 162 -12.73 3.15 -5.50
C TYR A 162 -12.82 1.66 -5.20
N SER A 163 -13.46 1.31 -4.09
CA SER A 163 -13.62 -0.06 -3.64
C SER A 163 -15.07 -0.53 -3.74
N ILE A 164 -15.22 -1.82 -4.04
CA ILE A 164 -16.49 -2.54 -4.03
C ILE A 164 -16.23 -3.84 -3.29
N THR A 165 -16.62 -3.92 -2.03
CA THR A 165 -16.45 -5.11 -1.19
C THR A 165 -17.73 -5.51 -0.49
N ASP A 166 -17.84 -6.78 -0.12
CA ASP A 166 -18.89 -7.30 0.73
C ASP A 166 -18.62 -6.89 2.19
N THR A 167 -19.45 -5.98 2.70
CA THR A 167 -19.33 -5.39 4.03
C THR A 167 -20.11 -6.14 5.11
N SER A 168 -20.65 -7.32 4.82
CA SER A 168 -21.39 -8.16 5.79
C SER A 168 -20.57 -8.58 7.02
N VAL A 169 -19.25 -8.49 6.95
CA VAL A 169 -18.34 -8.76 8.09
C VAL A 169 -18.39 -7.68 9.17
N PHE A 170 -18.92 -6.49 8.86
CA PHE A 170 -19.01 -5.37 9.78
C PHE A 170 -20.38 -5.33 10.46
N ASN A 171 -20.40 -4.99 11.75
CA ASN A 171 -21.62 -4.83 12.53
C ASN A 171 -21.96 -3.35 12.80
N ASP A 172 -21.07 -2.44 12.43
CA ASP A 172 -21.24 -1.01 12.66
C ASP A 172 -21.84 -0.31 11.42
N PRO A 173 -22.74 0.67 11.63
CA PRO A 173 -23.43 1.34 10.52
C PRO A 173 -22.52 2.21 9.67
N VAL A 174 -21.29 2.49 10.12
CA VAL A 174 -20.37 3.39 9.42
C VAL A 174 -19.51 2.67 8.38
N ASN A 175 -19.27 1.36 8.55
CA ASN A 175 -18.61 0.50 7.58
C ASN A 175 -19.62 -0.28 6.71
N MET A 176 -20.82 -0.58 7.21
CA MET A 176 -21.84 -1.28 6.43
C MET A 176 -22.24 -0.48 5.18
N GLY A 177 -22.09 -1.11 4.00
CA GLY A 177 -22.37 -0.49 2.71
C GLY A 177 -21.39 0.62 2.31
N TYR A 178 -20.29 0.80 3.05
CA TYR A 178 -19.30 1.82 2.74
C TYR A 178 -18.43 1.38 1.56
N HIS A 179 -18.18 2.32 0.65
CA HIS A 179 -17.22 2.17 -0.43
C HIS A 179 -16.07 3.13 -0.18
N ASP A 180 -14.93 2.56 0.18
CA ASP A 180 -13.67 3.29 0.31
C ASP A 180 -13.27 3.91 -1.03
N LYS A 181 -12.93 5.19 -0.96
CA LYS A 181 -12.63 6.03 -2.11
C LYS A 181 -11.79 7.21 -1.69
N GLY A 182 -10.92 7.65 -2.57
CA GLY A 182 -10.10 8.81 -2.30
C GLY A 182 -9.16 9.15 -3.43
N ILE A 183 -8.32 10.14 -3.16
CA ILE A 183 -7.26 10.60 -4.05
C ILE A 183 -5.93 10.60 -3.31
N ALA A 184 -4.86 10.27 -4.03
CA ALA A 184 -3.50 10.26 -3.50
C ALA A 184 -2.57 11.01 -4.45
N LEU A 185 -1.59 11.68 -3.86
CA LEU A 185 -0.54 12.40 -4.55
C LEU A 185 0.81 11.91 -4.06
N SER A 186 1.67 11.50 -4.99
CA SER A 186 3.05 11.12 -4.72
C SER A 186 4.00 12.07 -5.44
N ILE A 187 4.78 12.84 -4.67
CA ILE A 187 5.73 13.83 -5.18
C ILE A 187 7.15 13.35 -4.88
N PRO A 188 8.03 13.20 -5.89
CA PRO A 188 9.40 12.76 -5.65
C PRO A 188 10.19 13.90 -4.99
N LEU A 189 10.97 13.59 -3.94
CA LEU A 189 11.71 14.62 -3.19
C LEU A 189 12.75 15.35 -4.05
N ARG A 190 13.19 14.77 -5.17
CA ARG A 190 14.06 15.43 -6.15
C ARG A 190 13.49 16.73 -6.69
N ALA A 191 12.16 16.87 -6.72
CA ALA A 191 11.47 18.10 -7.13
C ALA A 191 11.74 19.27 -6.17
N PHE A 192 12.10 18.98 -4.92
CA PHE A 192 12.41 20.00 -3.89
C PHE A 192 13.92 20.12 -3.63
N LEU A 193 14.65 19.01 -3.67
CA LEU A 193 16.05 18.93 -3.24
C LEU A 193 17.06 19.36 -4.32
N GLY A 194 16.65 19.50 -5.58
CA GLY A 194 17.54 19.83 -6.70
C GLY A 194 18.63 18.78 -7.00
N LYS A 195 18.55 17.61 -6.37
CA LYS A 195 19.45 16.46 -6.54
C LYS A 195 18.64 15.18 -6.71
N ASP A 196 19.26 14.18 -7.32
CA ASP A 196 18.64 12.87 -7.48
C ASP A 196 18.28 12.24 -6.13
N SER A 197 17.03 11.83 -6.02
CA SER A 197 16.50 11.10 -4.87
C SER A 197 15.47 10.08 -5.34
N LYS A 198 15.52 8.88 -4.76
CA LYS A 198 14.56 7.80 -5.00
C LYS A 198 13.36 7.87 -4.05
N THR A 199 13.38 8.79 -3.09
CA THR A 199 12.34 8.95 -2.07
C THR A 199 11.22 9.85 -2.60
N SER A 200 9.97 9.49 -2.31
CA SER A 200 8.80 10.33 -2.58
C SER A 200 8.02 10.63 -1.30
N TYR A 201 7.44 11.83 -1.25
CA TYR A 201 6.43 12.21 -0.28
C TYR A 201 5.07 11.75 -0.81
N LYS A 202 4.32 11.01 -0.01
CA LYS A 202 2.97 10.52 -0.35
C LYS A 202 1.97 11.14 0.60
N THR A 203 0.88 11.68 0.05
CA THR A 203 -0.26 12.17 0.80
C THR A 203 -1.54 11.67 0.16
N SER A 204 -2.56 11.40 0.97
CA SER A 204 -3.85 10.92 0.49
C SER A 204 -4.99 11.56 1.26
N VAL A 205 -6.11 11.76 0.57
CA VAL A 205 -7.33 12.28 1.15
C VAL A 205 -8.46 11.33 0.79
N ALA A 206 -9.12 10.81 1.81
CA ALA A 206 -10.35 10.04 1.72
C ALA A 206 -11.43 10.76 2.54
N PRO A 207 -12.72 10.69 2.16
CA PRO A 207 -13.79 11.39 2.88
C PRO A 207 -13.83 11.04 4.37
N TRP A 208 -13.68 9.75 4.69
CA TRP A 208 -13.56 9.26 6.05
C TRP A 208 -12.65 8.03 6.06
N THR A 209 -11.70 7.95 6.99
CA THR A 209 -10.95 6.72 7.22
C THR A 209 -11.91 5.65 7.76
N ARG A 210 -12.06 4.55 7.05
CA ARG A 210 -12.91 3.41 7.42
C ARG A 210 -12.11 2.12 7.40
N ASP A 211 -12.71 1.04 7.89
CA ASP A 211 -12.05 -0.26 8.00
C ASP A 211 -12.31 -1.17 6.78
N VAL A 212 -13.15 -0.70 5.85
CA VAL A 212 -13.51 -1.39 4.60
C VAL A 212 -12.39 -1.31 3.56
N ALA A 213 -12.16 -2.42 2.85
CA ALA A 213 -11.20 -2.53 1.75
C ALA A 213 -9.75 -2.15 2.12
N GLN A 214 -9.38 -2.35 3.39
CA GLN A 214 -8.07 -1.98 3.90
C GLN A 214 -7.03 -3.09 3.70
N ASP A 215 -5.84 -2.68 3.27
CA ASP A 215 -4.65 -3.51 3.11
C ASP A 215 -3.50 -2.95 3.94
N ILE A 216 -2.41 -3.69 4.06
CA ILE A 216 -1.20 -3.22 4.74
C ILE A 216 -0.42 -2.21 3.88
N GLY A 217 0.38 -1.39 4.53
CA GLY A 217 1.37 -0.55 3.86
C GLY A 217 2.52 -1.39 3.30
N HIS A 218 2.59 -1.56 1.99
CA HIS A 218 3.72 -2.26 1.37
C HIS A 218 4.92 -1.32 1.18
N PHE A 219 6.08 -1.68 1.75
CA PHE A 219 7.33 -0.91 1.61
C PHE A 219 7.74 -0.71 0.14
N SER A 220 7.60 -1.76 -0.67
CA SER A 220 7.87 -1.72 -2.11
C SER A 220 6.83 -2.53 -2.84
N ASN A 221 6.11 -1.93 -3.79
CA ASN A 221 5.17 -2.64 -4.64
C ASN A 221 5.91 -3.28 -5.84
N LEU A 222 5.67 -4.57 -6.09
CA LEU A 222 6.37 -5.31 -7.14
C LEU A 222 6.02 -4.82 -8.55
N PHE A 223 4.79 -4.38 -8.80
CA PHE A 223 4.41 -3.82 -10.10
C PHE A 223 5.17 -2.52 -10.40
N ASP A 224 5.35 -1.65 -9.39
CA ASP A 224 6.15 -0.43 -9.54
C ASP A 224 7.64 -0.76 -9.79
N PHE A 225 8.16 -1.80 -9.14
CA PHE A 225 9.54 -2.27 -9.35
C PHE A 225 9.75 -2.78 -10.79
N ILE A 226 8.82 -3.58 -11.31
CA ILE A 226 8.86 -4.09 -12.69
C ILE A 226 8.70 -2.92 -13.69
N GLY A 227 7.74 -2.03 -13.44
CA GLY A 227 7.40 -0.91 -14.33
C GLY A 227 8.57 0.01 -14.65
N ARG A 228 9.47 0.25 -13.67
CA ARG A 228 10.68 1.06 -13.88
C ARG A 228 11.59 0.54 -15.00
N ASN A 229 11.53 -0.76 -15.29
CA ASN A 229 12.38 -1.42 -16.29
C ASN A 229 11.55 -2.07 -17.41
N ALA A 230 10.25 -1.80 -17.49
CA ALA A 230 9.38 -2.39 -18.50
C ALA A 230 9.66 -1.76 -19.86
N ARG A 231 9.85 -2.61 -20.87
CA ARG A 231 10.20 -2.20 -22.25
C ARG A 231 9.23 -1.18 -22.82
N VAL A 232 7.94 -1.30 -22.49
CA VAL A 232 6.90 -0.37 -22.97
C VAL A 232 7.18 1.11 -22.62
N TYR A 233 7.80 1.40 -21.48
CA TYR A 233 8.21 2.77 -21.13
C TYR A 233 9.54 3.13 -21.77
N THR A 234 10.49 2.19 -21.81
CA THR A 234 11.80 2.41 -22.44
C THR A 234 11.69 2.70 -23.94
N ASP A 235 10.77 2.05 -24.66
CA ASP A 235 10.59 2.23 -26.10
C ASP A 235 9.88 3.55 -26.42
N LYS A 236 8.92 3.98 -25.58
CA LYS A 236 8.34 5.33 -25.66
C LYS A 236 9.43 6.40 -25.52
N ASP A 237 10.26 6.28 -24.48
CA ASP A 237 11.29 7.29 -24.18
C ASP A 237 12.35 7.36 -25.30
N LYS A 238 12.72 6.23 -25.91
CA LYS A 238 13.62 6.20 -27.08
C LYS A 238 13.03 6.91 -28.29
N GLY A 239 11.72 6.82 -28.52
CA GLY A 239 11.03 7.49 -29.62
C GLY A 239 10.96 9.02 -29.48
N MET A 240 11.19 9.56 -28.28
CA MET A 240 11.20 11.01 -28.02
C MET A 240 12.59 11.65 -28.14
N ILE A 241 13.66 10.85 -28.29
CA ILE A 241 15.06 11.30 -28.33
C ILE A 241 15.60 11.34 -29.79
N GLN A 242 14.78 10.99 -30.78
CA GLN A 242 15.07 11.13 -32.21
C GLN A 242 14.37 12.37 -32.78
#